data_AF-A0A402AAM2-F1
#
_entry.id   AF-A0A402AAM2-F1
#
_cell.length_a   1.000
_cell.length_b   1.000
_cell.length_c   1.000
_cell.angle_alpha   90.00
_cell.angle_beta   90.00
_cell.angle_gamma   90.00
#
_symmetry.space_group_name_H-M   'P 1'
#
loop_
_entity.id
_entity.type
_entity.pdbx_description
1 polymer ?
#
loop_
_entity_poly.entity_id
_entity_poly.type
_entity_poly.pdbx_seq_one_letter_code
_entity_poly.pdbx_strand_id
1 'polypeptide(L)'
;MEQSLTKTLASKHKISVSKVYKKYKAEIDVEGKKYKGLQVTVSREGKKPLVATWGGIPLTWDVTAPIEDEMKQYAWKRSELERRLLAQTCEQCGATRMTTKIEVHHIRALKDLNKYTGREKPQWVQIMAARRRKTLVLCHTCHMDIQHGRPHRRNKVSRSRTGET
;
A
#
# COMPACT_ATOMS: atom_id res chain seq x y z
N MET A 1 -11.93 -6.64 26.66
CA MET A 1 -10.99 -5.90 25.78
C MET A 1 -10.03 -4.97 26.56
N GLU A 2 -10.34 -4.57 27.79
CA GLU A 2 -9.47 -3.71 28.62
C GLU A 2 -8.06 -4.27 28.89
N GLN A 3 -8.01 -5.56 29.22
CA GLN A 3 -6.78 -6.20 29.66
C GLN A 3 -5.71 -6.31 28.55
N SER A 4 -6.10 -6.38 27.28
CA SER A 4 -5.15 -6.43 26.18
C SER A 4 -4.43 -5.09 26.05
N LEU A 5 -5.17 -3.97 26.05
CA LEU A 5 -4.60 -2.63 26.02
C LEU A 5 -3.63 -2.39 27.17
N THR A 6 -4.03 -2.72 28.40
CA THR A 6 -3.20 -2.44 29.58
C THR A 6 -1.93 -3.28 29.61
N LYS A 7 -1.98 -4.54 29.14
CA LYS A 7 -0.79 -5.39 28.96
C LYS A 7 0.14 -4.84 27.88
N THR A 8 -0.38 -4.36 26.75
CA THR A 8 0.43 -3.74 25.69
C THR A 8 1.13 -2.47 26.20
N LEU A 9 0.41 -1.61 26.93
CA LEU A 9 0.97 -0.40 27.53
C LEU A 9 2.01 -0.71 28.61
N ALA A 10 1.74 -1.72 29.45
CA ALA A 10 2.67 -2.19 30.47
C ALA A 10 4.00 -2.62 29.87
N SER A 11 3.95 -3.45 28.81
CA SER A 11 5.13 -3.89 28.07
C SER A 11 5.88 -2.72 27.41
N LYS A 12 5.16 -1.84 26.70
CA LYS A 12 5.75 -0.68 26.01
C LYS A 12 6.47 0.28 26.96
N HIS A 13 5.90 0.53 28.13
CA HIS A 13 6.45 1.45 29.12
C HIS A 13 7.33 0.78 30.18
N LYS A 14 7.55 -0.54 30.09
CA LYS A 14 8.29 -1.35 31.08
C LYS A 14 7.79 -1.14 32.52
N ILE A 15 6.48 -1.11 32.71
CA ILE A 15 5.81 -0.96 34.01
C ILE A 15 4.84 -2.11 34.25
N SER A 16 4.42 -2.31 35.51
CA SER A 16 3.37 -3.28 35.82
C SER A 16 1.99 -2.79 35.36
N VAL A 17 1.09 -3.72 35.07
CA VAL A 17 -0.30 -3.43 34.68
C VAL A 17 -1.00 -2.55 35.73
N SER A 18 -0.78 -2.80 37.02
CA SER A 18 -1.36 -1.97 38.09
C SER A 18 -0.90 -0.51 38.04
N LYS A 19 0.35 -0.24 37.60
CA LYS A 19 0.84 1.13 37.39
C LYS A 19 0.18 1.80 36.18
N VAL A 20 -0.12 1.04 35.12
CA VAL A 20 -0.88 1.54 33.95
C VAL A 20 -2.26 2.02 34.40
N TYR A 21 -2.97 1.20 35.18
CA TYR A 21 -4.28 1.58 35.73
C TYR A 21 -4.20 2.82 36.60
N LYS A 22 -3.26 2.88 37.54
CA LYS A 22 -3.08 4.06 38.40
C LYS A 22 -2.80 5.34 37.62
N LYS A 23 -2.06 5.25 36.51
CA LYS A 23 -1.65 6.41 35.72
C LYS A 23 -2.75 6.93 34.80
N TYR A 24 -3.57 6.04 34.23
CA TYR A 24 -4.49 6.40 33.14
C TYR A 24 -5.96 6.27 33.51
N LYS A 25 -6.31 5.77 34.70
CA LYS A 25 -7.70 5.68 35.16
C LYS A 25 -8.35 7.06 35.15
N ALA A 26 -9.49 7.15 34.47
CA ALA A 26 -10.32 8.34 34.41
C ALA A 26 -11.80 7.97 34.52
N GLU A 27 -12.61 8.91 35.00
CA GLU A 27 -14.06 8.85 34.91
C GLU A 27 -14.49 9.62 33.66
N ILE A 28 -15.18 8.94 32.76
CA ILE A 28 -15.65 9.49 31.49
C ILE A 28 -17.16 9.68 31.64
N ASP A 29 -17.62 10.91 31.53
CA ASP A 29 -19.05 11.22 31.49
C ASP A 29 -19.55 11.09 30.06
N VAL A 30 -20.49 10.17 29.83
CA VAL A 30 -21.19 10.01 28.56
C VAL A 30 -22.68 10.01 28.84
N GLU A 31 -23.37 11.02 28.30
CA GLU A 31 -24.82 11.19 28.43
C GLU A 31 -25.31 11.18 29.90
N GLY A 32 -24.53 11.77 30.82
CA GLY A 32 -24.86 11.86 32.25
C GLY A 32 -24.58 10.58 33.05
N LYS A 33 -24.01 9.54 32.42
CA LYS A 33 -23.54 8.33 33.09
C LYS A 33 -22.02 8.34 33.17
N LYS A 34 -21.51 8.08 34.38
CA LYS A 34 -20.07 7.98 34.63
C LYS A 34 -19.56 6.57 34.35
N TYR A 35 -18.67 6.46 33.37
CA TYR A 35 -17.98 5.23 33.04
C TYR A 35 -16.54 5.26 33.52
N LYS A 36 -16.08 4.17 34.14
CA LYS A 36 -14.66 3.98 34.44
C LYS A 36 -13.94 3.59 33.15
N GLY A 37 -12.93 4.35 32.76
CA GLY A 37 -12.12 4.06 31.58
C GLY A 37 -10.69 4.51 31.76
N LEU A 38 -9.96 4.52 30.65
CA LEU A 38 -8.59 5.01 30.59
C LEU A 38 -8.53 6.23 29.68
N GLN A 39 -7.95 7.32 30.14
CA GLN A 39 -7.84 8.55 29.35
C GLN A 39 -6.45 9.17 29.45
N VAL A 40 -5.98 9.71 28.33
CA VAL A 40 -4.75 10.51 28.26
C VAL A 40 -5.04 11.78 27.49
N THR A 41 -4.70 12.91 28.12
CA THR A 41 -4.79 14.24 27.52
C THR A 41 -3.38 14.78 27.30
N VAL A 42 -3.03 15.08 26.05
CA VAL A 42 -1.75 15.70 25.68
C VAL A 42 -2.04 17.13 25.21
N SER A 43 -1.57 18.11 25.99
CA SER A 43 -1.66 19.52 25.64
C SER A 43 -0.77 19.84 24.44
N ARG A 44 -1.22 20.80 23.62
CA ARG A 44 -0.48 21.30 22.46
C ARG A 44 -0.61 22.81 22.43
N GLU A 45 0.52 23.51 22.29
CA GLU A 45 0.51 24.97 22.19
C GLU A 45 -0.30 25.43 20.98
N GLY A 46 -1.29 26.30 21.22
CA GLY A 46 -2.16 26.87 20.19
C GLY A 46 -3.17 25.91 19.55
N LYS A 47 -3.33 24.67 20.04
CA LYS A 47 -4.29 23.68 19.48
C LYS A 47 -5.11 23.01 20.57
N LYS A 48 -6.28 22.49 20.17
CA LYS A 48 -7.08 21.62 21.06
C LYS A 48 -6.23 20.43 21.53
N PRO A 49 -6.28 20.08 22.82
CA PRO A 49 -5.50 18.98 23.36
C PRO A 49 -5.94 17.67 22.70
N LEU A 50 -4.98 16.76 22.48
CA LEU A 50 -5.31 15.42 22.03
C LEU A 50 -5.79 14.60 23.21
N VAL A 51 -7.04 14.16 23.14
CA VAL A 51 -7.63 13.27 24.12
C VAL A 51 -7.76 11.88 23.50
N ALA A 52 -7.08 10.90 24.09
CA ALA A 52 -7.27 9.49 23.75
C ALA A 52 -8.02 8.83 24.89
N THR A 53 -9.24 8.37 24.60
CA THR A 53 -10.13 7.73 25.56
C THR A 53 -10.34 6.27 25.19
N TRP A 54 -10.21 5.38 26.17
CA TRP A 54 -10.58 3.97 26.07
C TRP A 54 -11.70 3.68 27.08
N GLY A 55 -12.79 3.10 26.60
CA GLY A 55 -14.04 2.96 27.35
C GLY A 55 -15.00 4.12 27.11
N GLY A 56 -16.04 4.23 27.93
CA GLY A 56 -17.08 5.26 27.78
C GLY A 56 -18.00 5.06 26.57
N ILE A 57 -18.01 3.88 25.96
CA ILE A 57 -18.98 3.55 24.92
C ILE A 57 -20.16 2.86 25.63
N PRO A 58 -21.35 3.48 25.66
CA PRO A 58 -22.51 2.84 26.25
C PRO A 58 -22.85 1.59 25.43
N LEU A 59 -22.83 0.43 26.08
CA LEU A 59 -23.35 -0.81 25.50
C LEU A 59 -24.86 -0.83 25.73
N THR A 60 -25.57 0.08 25.06
CA THR A 60 -27.03 0.12 25.04
C THR A 60 -27.52 -0.57 23.79
N TRP A 61 -28.48 -1.48 23.96
CA TRP A 61 -29.12 -2.14 22.83
C TRP A 61 -30.29 -1.28 22.36
N ASP A 62 -30.27 -0.87 21.10
CA ASP A 62 -31.35 -0.14 20.45
C ASP A 62 -31.82 -0.95 19.23
N VAL A 63 -33.05 -1.44 19.31
CA VAL A 63 -33.69 -2.26 18.27
C VAL A 63 -34.11 -1.43 17.07
N THR A 64 -34.35 -0.14 17.30
CA THR A 64 -34.85 0.81 16.31
C THR A 64 -33.74 1.63 15.67
N ALA A 65 -32.47 1.35 16.02
CA ALA A 65 -31.34 2.07 15.47
C ALA A 65 -31.32 1.92 13.93
N PRO A 66 -31.35 3.03 13.16
CA PRO A 66 -31.28 2.96 11.71
C PRO A 66 -29.93 2.36 11.29
N ILE A 67 -29.98 1.29 10.50
CA ILE A 67 -28.78 0.68 9.91
C ILE A 67 -28.38 1.52 8.70
N GLU A 68 -27.48 2.47 8.91
CA GLU A 68 -26.85 3.21 7.83
C GLU A 68 -25.74 2.35 7.20
N ASP A 69 -26.11 1.52 6.22
CA ASP A 69 -25.13 0.85 5.36
C ASP A 69 -24.47 1.88 4.43
N GLU A 70 -23.44 2.56 4.93
CA GLU A 70 -22.57 3.37 4.09
C GLU A 70 -21.82 2.45 3.10
N MET A 71 -22.37 2.29 1.90
CA MET A 71 -21.59 1.81 0.76
C MET A 71 -20.50 2.85 0.48
N LYS A 72 -19.31 2.62 1.01
CA LYS A 72 -18.12 3.39 0.65
C LYS A 72 -17.96 3.33 -0.86
N GLN A 73 -18.31 4.41 -1.54
CA GLN A 73 -18.03 4.59 -2.95
C GLN A 73 -16.52 4.74 -3.09
N TYR A 74 -15.82 3.61 -3.18
CA TYR A 74 -14.44 3.63 -3.61
C TYR A 74 -14.42 4.23 -5.00
N ALA A 75 -13.80 5.40 -5.15
CA ALA A 75 -13.51 5.93 -6.48
C ALA A 75 -12.56 4.94 -7.16
N TRP A 76 -13.09 4.04 -8.00
CA TRP A 76 -12.34 3.06 -8.77
C TRP A 76 -11.46 3.79 -9.78
N LYS A 77 -10.32 4.31 -9.32
CA LYS A 77 -9.28 4.82 -10.21
C LYS A 77 -8.59 3.62 -10.83
N ARG A 78 -8.39 3.67 -12.16
CA ARG A 78 -7.58 2.67 -12.87
C ARG A 78 -6.26 2.44 -12.17
N SER A 79 -5.94 1.18 -11.93
CA SER A 79 -4.66 0.80 -11.33
C SER A 79 -3.50 1.18 -12.25
N GLU A 80 -2.31 1.38 -11.68
CA GLU A 80 -1.09 1.66 -12.45
C GLU A 80 -0.85 0.59 -13.54
N LEU A 81 -1.08 -0.68 -13.22
CA LEU A 81 -0.90 -1.81 -14.14
C LEU A 81 -1.90 -1.74 -15.30
N GLU A 82 -3.17 -1.45 -15.01
CA GLU A 82 -4.20 -1.32 -16.03
C GLU A 82 -3.86 -0.20 -17.03
N ARG A 83 -3.42 0.96 -16.53
CA ARG A 83 -2.99 2.07 -17.39
C ARG A 83 -1.83 1.68 -18.29
N ARG A 84 -0.83 0.95 -17.76
CA ARG A 84 0.34 0.49 -18.51
C ARG A 84 -0.01 -0.54 -19.57
N LEU A 85 -0.92 -1.47 -19.26
CA LEU A 85 -1.39 -2.46 -20.22
C LEU A 85 -2.21 -1.81 -21.35
N LEU A 86 -3.06 -0.84 -21.00
CA LEU A 86 -3.84 -0.05 -21.97
C LEU A 86 -2.97 0.85 -22.86
N ALA A 87 -1.79 1.25 -22.40
CA ALA A 87 -0.83 1.99 -23.22
C ALA A 87 -0.26 1.14 -24.38
N GLN A 88 -0.46 -0.18 -24.37
CA GLN A 88 -0.11 -1.08 -25.48
C GLN A 88 1.31 -0.87 -26.04
N THR A 89 2.26 -0.63 -25.15
CA THR A 89 3.66 -0.36 -25.48
C THR A 89 4.57 -1.18 -24.58
N CYS A 90 5.59 -1.82 -25.17
CA CYS A 90 6.62 -2.54 -24.44
C CYS A 90 7.52 -1.56 -23.67
N GLU A 91 7.67 -1.75 -22.36
CA GLU A 91 8.49 -0.87 -21.52
C GLU A 91 10.00 -1.05 -21.72
N GLN A 92 10.41 -2.13 -22.37
CA GLN A 92 11.81 -2.46 -22.63
C GLN A 92 12.28 -1.95 -23.99
N CYS A 93 11.52 -2.21 -25.07
CA CYS A 93 11.93 -1.88 -26.45
C CYS A 93 11.06 -0.81 -27.13
N GLY A 94 9.96 -0.38 -26.50
CA GLY A 94 9.03 0.60 -27.08
C GLY A 94 8.16 0.06 -28.21
N ALA A 95 8.21 -1.24 -28.53
CA ALA A 95 7.34 -1.83 -29.54
C ALA A 95 5.86 -1.73 -29.13
N THR A 96 5.02 -1.31 -30.06
CA THR A 96 3.58 -1.19 -29.87
C THR A 96 2.86 -2.48 -30.27
N ARG A 97 1.60 -2.64 -29.84
CA ARG A 97 0.75 -3.80 -30.18
C ARG A 97 0.68 -4.11 -31.68
N MET A 98 0.83 -3.10 -32.54
CA MET A 98 0.83 -3.27 -34.00
C MET A 98 1.95 -4.20 -34.50
N THR A 99 3.06 -4.32 -33.78
CA THR A 99 4.22 -5.12 -34.19
C THR A 99 4.26 -6.48 -33.50
N THR A 100 3.78 -6.58 -32.25
CA THR A 100 3.92 -7.80 -31.45
C THR A 100 2.86 -7.85 -30.36
N LYS A 101 2.43 -9.06 -29.98
CA LYS A 101 1.56 -9.28 -28.82
C LYS A 101 2.25 -8.78 -27.54
N ILE A 102 1.49 -8.11 -26.68
CA ILE A 102 1.96 -7.54 -25.41
C ILE A 102 1.45 -8.39 -24.25
N GLU A 103 2.35 -8.71 -23.33
CA GLU A 103 2.17 -9.63 -22.22
C GLU A 103 2.80 -9.02 -20.94
N VAL A 104 2.24 -9.36 -19.78
CA VAL A 104 2.77 -8.91 -18.49
C VAL A 104 3.72 -9.96 -17.97
N HIS A 105 5.01 -9.61 -17.89
CA HIS A 105 6.01 -10.41 -17.21
C HIS A 105 5.90 -10.22 -15.70
N HIS A 106 5.89 -11.32 -14.94
CA HIS A 106 5.83 -11.30 -13.48
C HIS A 106 7.03 -12.01 -12.86
N ILE A 107 7.68 -11.35 -11.90
CA ILE A 107 8.74 -11.96 -11.09
C ILE A 107 8.19 -12.44 -9.75
N ARG A 108 8.77 -13.51 -9.20
CA ARG A 108 8.37 -14.09 -7.90
C ARG A 108 8.50 -13.08 -6.74
N ALA A 109 9.65 -12.43 -6.62
CA ALA A 109 9.91 -11.47 -5.54
C ALA A 109 10.84 -10.33 -5.96
N LEU A 110 10.65 -9.14 -5.36
CA LEU A 110 11.50 -7.97 -5.63
C LEU A 110 12.96 -8.18 -5.19
N LYS A 111 13.18 -9.01 -4.16
CA LYS A 111 14.54 -9.36 -3.70
C LYS A 111 15.36 -10.09 -4.76
N ASP A 112 14.72 -10.72 -5.74
CA ASP A 112 15.41 -11.39 -6.84
C ASP A 112 16.12 -10.40 -7.77
N LEU A 113 15.72 -9.11 -7.78
CA LEU A 113 16.39 -8.04 -8.52
C LEU A 113 17.76 -7.65 -7.91
N ASN A 114 18.03 -8.04 -6.66
CA ASN A 114 19.30 -7.76 -5.99
C ASN A 114 20.40 -8.76 -6.35
N LYS A 115 20.10 -9.81 -7.13
CA LYS A 115 21.08 -10.83 -7.56
C LYS A 115 22.18 -10.31 -8.49
N TYR A 116 22.04 -9.07 -8.97
CA TYR A 116 22.96 -8.43 -9.91
C TYR A 116 24.02 -7.55 -9.22
N THR A 117 24.33 -7.79 -7.94
CA THR A 117 25.43 -7.10 -7.23
C THR A 117 26.78 -7.35 -7.92
N GLY A 118 27.47 -6.29 -8.33
CA GLY A 118 28.78 -6.37 -8.98
C GLY A 118 28.76 -6.59 -10.50
N ARG A 119 27.57 -6.58 -11.15
CA ARG A 119 27.43 -6.60 -12.61
C ARG A 119 26.53 -5.47 -13.07
N GLU A 120 26.67 -5.06 -14.32
CA GLU A 120 25.73 -4.10 -14.91
C GLU A 120 24.32 -4.71 -14.92
N LYS A 121 23.36 -4.01 -14.31
CA LYS A 121 21.98 -4.48 -14.21
C LYS A 121 21.34 -4.42 -15.60
N PRO A 122 20.68 -5.48 -16.09
CA PRO A 122 19.96 -5.41 -17.35
C PRO A 122 18.81 -4.39 -17.25
N GLN A 123 18.47 -3.74 -18.36
CA GLN A 123 17.50 -2.63 -18.34
C GLN A 123 16.15 -2.99 -17.69
N TRP A 124 15.64 -4.20 -17.91
CA TRP A 124 14.38 -4.65 -17.32
C TRP A 124 14.44 -4.68 -15.77
N VAL A 125 15.61 -5.04 -15.20
CA VAL A 125 15.86 -5.02 -13.74
C VAL A 125 15.88 -3.58 -13.23
N GLN A 126 16.50 -2.66 -13.98
CA GLN A 126 16.53 -1.24 -13.60
C GLN A 126 15.12 -0.66 -13.56
N ILE A 127 14.30 -0.93 -14.58
CA ILE A 127 12.89 -0.47 -14.66
C ILE A 127 12.08 -1.02 -13.48
N MET A 128 12.17 -2.33 -13.21
CA MET A 128 11.42 -2.96 -12.11
C MET A 128 11.88 -2.47 -10.73
N ALA A 129 13.20 -2.27 -10.54
CA ALA A 129 13.76 -1.76 -9.29
C ALA A 129 13.34 -0.31 -9.02
N ALA A 130 13.35 0.55 -10.04
CA ALA A 130 12.88 1.93 -9.93
C ALA A 130 11.39 2.01 -9.57
N ARG A 131 10.55 1.17 -10.21
CA ARG A 131 9.10 1.13 -9.94
C ARG A 131 8.73 0.41 -8.64
N ARG A 132 9.62 -0.43 -8.08
CA ARG A 132 9.34 -1.33 -6.96
C ARG A 132 8.08 -2.19 -7.18
N ARG A 133 7.86 -2.63 -8.43
CA ARG A 133 6.73 -3.50 -8.84
C ARG A 133 7.25 -4.83 -9.38
N LYS A 134 6.49 -5.90 -9.13
CA LYS A 134 6.80 -7.24 -9.63
C LYS A 134 6.37 -7.48 -11.08
N THR A 135 5.77 -6.49 -11.73
CA THR A 135 5.19 -6.60 -13.07
C THR A 135 5.84 -5.65 -14.06
N LEU A 136 6.12 -6.16 -15.26
CA LEU A 136 6.68 -5.43 -16.39
C LEU A 136 5.87 -5.72 -17.65
N VAL A 137 5.43 -4.69 -18.37
CA VAL A 137 4.67 -4.85 -19.63
C VAL A 137 5.65 -4.97 -20.79
N LEU A 138 5.61 -6.08 -21.51
CA LEU A 138 6.59 -6.43 -22.55
C LEU A 138 5.92 -6.94 -23.81
N CYS A 139 6.59 -6.83 -24.95
CA CYS A 139 6.24 -7.61 -26.12
C CYS A 139 6.67 -9.08 -25.93
N HIS A 140 6.06 -9.99 -26.69
CA HIS A 140 6.34 -11.42 -26.63
C HIS A 140 7.83 -11.76 -26.79
N THR A 141 8.56 -11.06 -27.67
CA THR A 141 10.00 -11.28 -27.88
C THR A 141 10.81 -10.94 -26.63
N CYS A 142 10.62 -9.74 -26.06
CA CYS A 142 11.28 -9.36 -24.82
C CYS A 142 10.85 -10.24 -23.63
N HIS A 143 9.61 -10.72 -23.61
CA HIS A 143 9.16 -11.66 -22.59
C HIS A 143 9.95 -12.97 -22.66
N MET A 144 10.12 -13.55 -23.85
CA MET A 144 10.91 -14.76 -24.06
C MET A 144 12.39 -14.53 -23.76
N ASP A 145 12.95 -13.38 -24.17
CA ASP A 145 14.35 -13.06 -23.90
C ASP A 145 14.65 -12.96 -22.41
N ILE A 146 13.76 -12.33 -21.62
CA ILE A 146 13.91 -12.28 -20.16
C ILE A 146 13.72 -13.66 -19.53
N GLN A 147 12.70 -14.41 -19.96
CA GLN A 147 12.41 -15.74 -19.42
C GLN A 147 13.57 -16.71 -19.60
N HIS A 148 14.26 -16.63 -20.75
CA HIS A 148 15.37 -17.51 -21.11
C HIS A 148 16.75 -16.88 -20.90
N GLY A 149 16.83 -15.67 -20.32
CA GLY A 149 18.10 -14.99 -20.07
C GLY A 149 18.90 -14.63 -21.33
N ARG A 150 18.23 -14.42 -22.47
CA ARG A 150 18.87 -14.10 -23.75
C ARG A 150 19.28 -12.62 -23.81
N PRO A 151 20.39 -12.30 -24.50
CA PRO A 151 20.80 -10.91 -24.71
C PRO A 151 19.75 -10.20 -25.58
N HIS A 152 19.30 -9.04 -25.11
CA HIS A 152 18.33 -8.23 -25.85
C HIS A 152 19.01 -7.63 -27.08
N ARG A 153 18.66 -8.10 -28.28
CA ARG A 153 19.08 -7.46 -29.52
C ARG A 153 18.32 -6.15 -29.65
N ARG A 154 19.03 -5.02 -29.57
CA ARG A 154 18.47 -3.69 -29.86
C ARG A 154 18.01 -3.67 -31.32
N ASN A 155 16.77 -4.03 -31.58
CA ASN A 155 16.13 -3.61 -32.82
C ASN A 155 15.82 -2.13 -32.65
N LYS A 156 16.65 -1.28 -33.27
CA LYS A 156 16.29 0.13 -33.47
C LYS A 156 14.94 0.11 -34.19
N VAL A 157 13.90 0.62 -33.53
CA VAL A 157 12.62 0.86 -34.19
C VAL A 157 12.94 1.76 -35.38
N SER A 158 12.82 1.24 -36.59
CA SER A 158 12.85 2.06 -37.80
C SER A 158 11.68 3.02 -37.66
N ARG A 159 11.97 4.32 -37.47
CA ARG A 159 10.96 5.37 -37.63
C ARG A 159 10.51 5.28 -39.09
N SER A 160 9.39 4.61 -39.35
CA SER A 160 8.73 4.72 -40.64
C SER A 160 8.36 6.19 -40.81
N ARG A 161 8.88 6.78 -41.90
CA ARG A 161 8.63 8.16 -42.34
C ARG A 161 7.13 8.47 -42.21
N THR A 162 6.77 9.43 -41.37
CA THR A 162 5.49 10.12 -41.51
C THR A 162 5.60 10.94 -42.78
N GLY A 163 4.88 10.51 -43.83
CA GLY A 163 4.75 11.27 -45.06
C GLY A 163 4.05 12.59 -44.77
N GLU A 164 4.67 13.66 -45.26
CA GLU A 164 4.00 14.91 -45.58
C GLU A 164 2.98 14.63 -46.68
N THR A 165 1.71 15.00 -46.44
CA THR A 165 0.74 15.55 -47.40
C THR A 165 -0.38 16.17 -46.57
#